data_AF-A0A6N7PZ54-F1
#
_entry.id   AF-A0A6N7PZ54-F1
#
_cell.length_a   1.000
_cell.length_b   1.000
_cell.length_c   1.000
_cell.angle_alpha   90.00
_cell.angle_beta   90.00
_cell.angle_gamma   90.00
#
_symmetry.space_group_name_H-M   'P 1'
#
loop_
_entity.id
_entity.type
_entity.pdbx_description
1 polymer ?
#
loop_
_entity_poly.entity_id
_entity_poly.type
_entity_poly.pdbx_seq_one_letter_code
_entity_poly.pdbx_strand_id
1 'polypeptide(L)'
;MIGRVALGLVFACGCMSAEAEEERVLLGAIDALRDAPAEDLGGRRALIDALVKRPAKSPQAERARDSCAEAYRLLVEGKEGVASVKRALGGPSPVPTTLLADLAAAEAKIEKSRDEAMPACEKASTELRLRRR
;
A
#
# COMPACT_ATOMS: atom_id res chain seq x y z
N MET A 1 19.80 59.94 -21.18
CA MET A 1 19.38 58.73 -21.90
C MET A 1 19.45 57.57 -20.91
N ILE A 2 18.31 57.10 -20.41
CA ILE A 2 18.21 56.07 -19.37
C ILE A 2 18.13 54.72 -20.08
N GLY A 3 19.26 54.01 -20.16
CA GLY A 3 19.32 52.64 -20.69
C GLY A 3 18.80 51.66 -19.64
N ARG A 4 17.58 51.15 -19.85
CA ARG A 4 16.96 50.14 -18.99
C ARG A 4 17.67 48.80 -19.19
N VAL A 5 18.27 48.31 -18.11
CA VAL A 5 18.69 46.92 -17.91
C VAL A 5 17.44 46.04 -17.90
N ALA A 6 17.30 45.16 -18.90
CA ALA A 6 16.32 44.08 -18.87
C ALA A 6 17.05 42.78 -18.52
N LEU A 7 17.26 42.59 -17.22
CA LEU A 7 17.72 41.32 -16.65
C LEU A 7 16.52 40.36 -16.69
N GLY A 8 16.42 39.56 -17.75
CA GLY A 8 15.43 38.50 -17.88
C GLY A 8 15.73 37.36 -16.91
N LEU A 9 15.24 37.49 -15.67
CA LEU A 9 15.12 36.37 -14.74
C LEU A 9 14.02 35.43 -15.24
N VAL A 10 14.41 34.43 -16.03
CA VAL A 10 13.58 33.25 -16.31
C VAL A 10 13.46 32.47 -15.00
N PHE A 11 12.44 32.78 -14.21
CA PHE A 11 11.99 31.93 -13.12
C PHE A 11 11.44 30.63 -13.73
N ALA A 12 12.26 29.59 -13.72
CA ALA A 12 11.79 28.21 -13.85
C ALA A 12 10.99 27.83 -12.58
N CYS A 13 9.78 28.39 -12.45
CA CYS A 13 8.80 27.87 -11.49
C CYS A 13 8.25 26.57 -12.06
N GLY A 14 8.83 25.45 -11.62
CA GLY A 14 8.34 24.10 -11.91
C GLY A 14 6.95 23.90 -11.32
N CYS A 15 5.91 24.26 -12.09
CA CYS A 15 4.53 23.90 -11.77
C CYS A 15 4.38 22.40 -11.98
N MET A 16 4.53 21.60 -10.91
CA MET A 16 4.04 20.24 -10.93
C MET A 16 2.54 20.24 -11.18
N SER A 17 2.08 19.39 -12.10
CA SER A 17 0.65 19.20 -12.31
C SER A 17 0.00 18.62 -11.04
N ALA A 18 -1.28 18.94 -10.83
CA ALA A 18 -2.04 18.36 -9.72
C ALA A 18 -2.06 16.82 -9.76
N GLU A 19 -2.00 16.22 -10.94
CA GLU A 19 -1.87 14.77 -11.14
C GLU A 19 -0.52 14.26 -10.60
N ALA A 20 0.60 14.93 -10.91
CA ALA A 20 1.92 14.50 -10.46
C ALA A 20 2.11 14.60 -8.94
N GLU A 21 1.43 15.54 -8.28
CA GLU A 21 1.39 15.65 -6.82
C GLU A 21 0.51 14.55 -6.20
N GLU A 22 -0.66 14.26 -6.77
CA GLU A 22 -1.52 13.18 -6.31
C GLU A 22 -0.80 11.82 -6.38
N GLU A 23 -0.14 11.53 -7.51
CA GLU A 23 0.64 10.30 -7.68
C GLU A 23 1.82 10.21 -6.69
N ARG A 24 2.46 11.34 -6.36
CA ARG A 24 3.51 11.40 -5.31
C ARG A 24 2.94 11.05 -3.95
N VAL A 25 1.83 11.66 -3.58
CA VAL A 25 1.15 11.43 -2.29
C VAL A 25 0.69 9.98 -2.17
N LEU A 26 0.18 9.40 -3.26
CA LEU A 26 -0.20 7.99 -3.31
C LEU A 26 1.00 7.06 -3.11
N LEU A 27 2.11 7.28 -3.82
CA LEU A 27 3.34 6.50 -3.66
C LEU A 27 3.90 6.60 -2.24
N GLY A 28 3.87 7.80 -1.65
CA GLY A 28 4.28 7.99 -0.25
C GLY A 28 3.41 7.19 0.73
N ALA A 29 2.11 7.05 0.47
CA ALA A 29 1.24 6.21 1.28
C ALA A 29 1.54 4.71 1.13
N ILE A 30 1.89 4.26 -0.08
CA ILE A 30 2.32 2.88 -0.33
C ILE A 30 3.65 2.60 0.38
N ASP A 31 4.61 3.53 0.32
CA ASP A 31 5.89 3.40 1.02
C ASP A 31 5.68 3.37 2.55
N ALA A 32 4.81 4.22 3.11
CA ALA A 32 4.47 4.17 4.53
C ALA A 32 3.87 2.82 4.96
N LEU A 33 3.04 2.20 4.12
CA LEU A 33 2.47 0.88 4.39
C LEU A 33 3.53 -0.24 4.31
N ARG A 34 4.47 -0.13 3.36
CA ARG A 34 5.61 -1.05 3.24
C ARG A 34 6.50 -0.99 4.49
N ASP A 35 6.83 0.23 4.91
CA ASP A 35 7.81 0.49 5.96
C ASP A 35 7.22 0.36 7.37
N ALA A 36 5.88 0.24 7.50
CA ALA A 36 5.21 -0.02 8.77
C ALA A 36 5.70 -1.33 9.42
N PRO A 37 5.80 -1.43 10.75
CA PRO A 37 6.23 -2.67 11.42
C PRO A 37 5.34 -3.86 11.03
N ALA A 38 5.96 -5.01 10.73
CA ALA A 38 5.25 -6.20 10.24
C ALA A 38 4.30 -6.83 11.29
N GLU A 39 4.56 -6.57 12.57
CA GLU A 39 3.78 -7.05 13.72
C GLU A 39 2.65 -6.09 14.13
N ASP A 40 2.69 -4.84 13.67
CA ASP A 40 1.63 -3.85 13.93
C ASP A 40 0.47 -4.03 12.94
N LEU A 41 -0.31 -5.08 13.15
CA LEU A 41 -1.45 -5.42 12.28
C LEU A 41 -2.54 -4.34 12.31
N GLY A 42 -2.77 -3.71 13.47
CA GLY A 42 -3.74 -2.64 13.64
C GLY A 42 -3.35 -1.36 12.89
N GLY A 43 -2.10 -0.92 13.02
CA GLY A 43 -1.57 0.23 12.28
C GLY A 43 -1.55 -0.01 10.77
N ARG A 44 -1.16 -1.22 10.34
CA ARG A 44 -1.22 -1.61 8.92
C ARG A 44 -2.65 -1.57 8.37
N ARG A 45 -3.65 -2.02 9.14
CA ARG A 45 -5.06 -1.93 8.74
C ARG A 45 -5.49 -0.47 8.50
N ALA A 46 -5.15 0.43 9.44
CA ALA A 46 -5.46 1.85 9.31
C ALA A 46 -4.79 2.47 8.07
N LEU A 47 -3.55 2.10 7.76
CA LEU A 47 -2.84 2.54 6.57
C LEU A 47 -3.47 2.03 5.27
N ILE A 48 -3.94 0.77 5.24
CA ILE A 48 -4.68 0.21 4.10
C ILE A 48 -6.00 0.99 3.88
N ASP A 49 -6.78 1.22 4.94
CA ASP A 49 -8.04 1.96 4.85
C ASP A 49 -7.82 3.40 4.37
N ALA A 50 -6.74 4.03 4.83
CA ALA A 50 -6.33 5.35 4.35
C ALA A 50 -5.92 5.31 2.89
N LEU A 51 -5.18 4.28 2.45
CA LEU A 51 -4.73 4.11 1.07
C LEU A 51 -5.92 3.98 0.10
N VAL A 52 -6.89 3.12 0.41
CA VAL A 52 -8.08 2.89 -0.45
C VAL A 52 -8.91 4.15 -0.62
N LYS A 53 -8.97 5.02 0.39
CA LYS A 53 -9.71 6.29 0.35
C LYS A 53 -9.00 7.39 -0.44
N ARG A 54 -7.74 7.19 -0.85
CA ARG A 54 -7.00 8.22 -1.60
C ARG A 54 -7.54 8.34 -3.03
N PRO A 55 -7.65 9.57 -3.55
CA PRO A 55 -7.95 9.77 -4.96
C PRO A 55 -6.82 9.21 -5.81
N ALA A 56 -7.20 8.61 -6.92
CA ALA A 56 -6.30 8.16 -7.97
C ALA A 56 -6.99 8.44 -9.31
N LYS A 57 -6.52 9.47 -10.02
CA LYS A 57 -7.16 9.94 -11.26
C LYS A 57 -6.63 9.28 -12.52
N SER A 58 -5.43 8.71 -12.45
CA SER A 58 -4.83 7.99 -13.57
C SER A 58 -5.06 6.48 -13.42
N PRO A 59 -5.31 5.73 -14.51
CA PRO A 59 -5.46 4.27 -14.44
C PRO A 59 -4.24 3.55 -13.83
N GLN A 60 -3.05 4.15 -13.91
CA GLN A 60 -1.82 3.65 -13.29
C GLN A 60 -1.86 3.87 -11.77
N ALA A 61 -2.28 5.04 -11.32
CA ALA A 61 -2.47 5.34 -9.90
C ALA A 61 -3.53 4.43 -9.28
N GLU A 62 -4.67 4.22 -9.94
CA GLU A 62 -5.72 3.31 -9.48
C GLU A 62 -5.18 1.89 -9.32
N ARG A 63 -4.49 1.37 -10.36
CA ARG A 63 -3.88 0.04 -10.30
C ARG A 63 -2.86 -0.09 -9.17
N ALA A 64 -2.02 0.92 -8.94
CA ALA A 64 -1.05 0.90 -7.85
C ALA A 64 -1.74 0.91 -6.48
N ARG A 65 -2.75 1.77 -6.29
CA ARG A 65 -3.53 1.83 -5.05
C ARG A 65 -4.19 0.49 -4.77
N ASP A 66 -4.93 -0.04 -5.73
CA ASP A 66 -5.79 -1.20 -5.53
C ASP A 66 -4.96 -2.48 -5.39
N SER A 67 -3.92 -2.65 -6.21
CA SER A 67 -3.04 -3.82 -6.13
C SER A 67 -2.28 -3.86 -4.80
N CYS A 68 -1.78 -2.71 -4.33
CA CYS A 68 -1.08 -2.64 -3.06
C CYS A 68 -2.02 -2.78 -1.87
N ALA A 69 -3.20 -2.16 -1.90
CA ALA A 69 -4.21 -2.35 -0.86
C ALA A 69 -4.58 -3.83 -0.72
N GLU A 70 -4.80 -4.54 -1.84
CA GLU A 70 -5.13 -5.96 -1.81
C GLU A 70 -3.99 -6.82 -1.26
N ALA A 71 -2.75 -6.59 -1.73
CA ALA A 71 -1.59 -7.35 -1.27
C ALA A 71 -1.42 -7.28 0.25
N TYR A 72 -1.45 -6.07 0.80
CA TYR A 72 -1.30 -5.87 2.24
C TYR A 72 -2.53 -6.31 3.03
N ARG A 73 -3.74 -6.19 2.47
CA ARG A 73 -4.96 -6.70 3.10
C ARG A 73 -4.91 -8.21 3.30
N LEU A 74 -4.56 -8.97 2.25
CA LEU A 74 -4.38 -10.42 2.33
C LEU A 74 -3.33 -10.79 3.38
N LEU A 75 -2.21 -10.07 3.42
CA LEU A 75 -1.14 -10.33 4.38
C LEU A 75 -1.60 -10.10 5.83
N VAL A 76 -2.30 -8.99 6.10
CA VAL A 76 -2.80 -8.68 7.44
C VAL A 76 -3.87 -9.69 7.86
N GLU A 77 -4.85 -9.98 6.99
CA GLU A 77 -5.91 -10.97 7.27
C GLU A 77 -5.34 -12.37 7.52
N GLY A 78 -4.33 -12.79 6.75
CA GLY A 78 -3.65 -14.06 6.95
C GLY A 78 -2.91 -14.12 8.30
N LYS A 79 -2.17 -13.07 8.66
CA LYS A 79 -1.47 -12.99 9.94
C LYS A 79 -2.41 -12.96 11.14
N GLU A 80 -3.51 -12.23 11.05
CA GLU A 80 -4.56 -12.21 12.08
C GLU A 80 -5.18 -13.60 12.26
N GLY A 81 -5.43 -14.32 11.16
CA GLY A 81 -5.92 -15.70 11.19
C GLY A 81 -4.97 -16.63 11.94
N VAL A 82 -3.67 -16.59 11.62
CA VAL A 82 -2.63 -17.36 12.33
C VAL A 82 -2.58 -17.00 13.82
N ALA A 83 -2.62 -15.71 14.15
CA ALA A 83 -2.64 -15.24 15.54
C ALA A 83 -3.90 -15.72 16.28
N SER A 84 -5.06 -15.77 15.61
CA SER A 84 -6.29 -16.31 16.16
C SER A 84 -6.17 -17.80 16.49
N VAL A 85 -5.62 -18.59 15.55
CA VAL A 85 -5.37 -20.03 15.75
C VAL A 85 -4.43 -20.27 16.94
N LYS A 86 -3.33 -19.52 17.04
CA LYS A 86 -2.39 -19.61 18.17
C LYS A 86 -3.08 -19.32 19.51
N ARG A 87 -3.94 -18.30 19.57
CA ARG A 87 -4.71 -17.97 20.78
C ARG A 87 -5.69 -19.08 21.16
N ALA A 88 -6.36 -19.69 20.18
CA ALA A 88 -7.29 -20.78 20.44
C ALA A 88 -6.59 -22.03 20.98
N LEU A 89 -5.36 -22.32 20.52
CA LEU A 89 -4.56 -23.45 21.03
C LEU A 89 -3.98 -23.22 22.43
N GLY A 90 -3.65 -21.98 22.78
CA GLY A 90 -3.09 -21.62 24.09
C GLY A 90 -4.13 -21.23 25.15
N GLY A 91 -5.42 -21.19 24.78
CA GLY A 91 -6.50 -20.75 25.66
C GLY A 91 -7.08 -21.88 26.52
N PRO A 92 -7.83 -21.54 27.59
CA PRO A 92 -8.52 -22.52 28.43
C PRO A 92 -9.79 -23.11 27.78
N SER A 93 -10.21 -22.56 26.64
CA SER A 93 -11.43 -22.96 25.93
C SER A 93 -11.22 -24.24 25.12
N PRO A 94 -12.28 -25.03 24.87
CA PRO A 94 -12.23 -26.14 23.95
C PRO A 94 -11.74 -25.68 22.56
N VAL A 95 -10.82 -26.45 21.97
CA VAL A 95 -10.30 -26.16 20.64
C VAL A 95 -11.43 -26.28 19.61
N PRO A 96 -11.68 -25.23 18.79
CA PRO A 96 -12.68 -25.29 17.73
C PRO A 96 -12.38 -26.41 16.73
N THR A 97 -13.41 -27.12 16.29
CA THR A 97 -13.25 -28.18 15.26
C THR A 97 -12.84 -27.62 13.90
N THR A 98 -13.08 -26.32 13.65
CA THR A 98 -12.69 -25.61 12.43
C THR A 98 -11.23 -25.16 12.42
N LEU A 99 -10.49 -25.33 13.52
CA LEU A 99 -9.18 -24.69 13.71
C LEU A 99 -8.16 -25.00 12.59
N LEU A 100 -8.13 -26.24 12.11
CA LEU A 100 -7.24 -26.63 11.00
C LEU A 100 -7.64 -25.96 9.68
N ALA A 101 -8.95 -25.84 9.42
CA ALA A 101 -9.45 -25.13 8.24
C ALA A 101 -9.18 -23.62 8.34
N ASP A 102 -9.31 -23.04 9.53
CA ASP A 102 -9.03 -21.63 9.79
C ASP A 102 -7.53 -21.33 9.58
N LEU A 103 -6.63 -22.22 10.01
CA LEU A 103 -5.20 -22.12 9.75
C LEU A 103 -4.90 -22.21 8.25
N ALA A 104 -5.43 -23.22 7.56
CA ALA A 104 -5.22 -23.38 6.13
C ALA A 104 -5.72 -22.17 5.33
N ALA A 105 -6.87 -21.60 5.70
CA ALA A 105 -7.41 -20.40 5.07
C ALA A 105 -6.55 -19.15 5.34
N ALA A 106 -5.92 -19.06 6.52
CA ALA A 106 -5.00 -17.99 6.86
C ALA A 106 -3.69 -18.09 6.06
N GLU A 107 -3.12 -19.30 5.97
CA GLU A 107 -1.92 -19.58 5.18
C GLU A 107 -2.14 -19.31 3.70
N ALA A 108 -3.28 -19.72 3.15
CA ALA A 108 -3.64 -19.45 1.76
C ALA A 108 -3.70 -17.95 1.44
N LYS A 109 -4.15 -17.10 2.38
CA LYS A 109 -4.11 -15.64 2.20
C LYS A 109 -2.67 -15.11 2.19
N ILE A 110 -1.82 -15.62 3.06
CA ILE A 110 -0.40 -15.24 3.11
C ILE A 110 0.30 -15.65 1.80
N GLU A 111 0.05 -16.87 1.33
CA GLU A 111 0.59 -17.39 0.07
C GLU A 111 0.12 -16.55 -1.12
N LYS A 112 -1.20 -16.32 -1.24
CA LYS A 112 -1.76 -15.48 -2.29
C LYS A 112 -1.22 -14.04 -2.26
N SER A 113 -1.03 -13.48 -1.07
CA SER A 113 -0.38 -12.17 -0.92
C SER A 113 1.04 -12.22 -1.48
N ARG A 114 1.85 -13.19 -1.05
CA ARG A 114 3.26 -13.33 -1.41
C ARG A 114 3.46 -13.59 -2.90
N ASP A 115 2.70 -14.51 -3.47
CA ASP A 115 3.01 -15.10 -4.77
C ASP A 115 2.28 -14.39 -5.93
N GLU A 116 1.15 -13.73 -5.65
CA GLU A 116 0.35 -13.06 -6.68
C GLU A 116 0.23 -11.55 -6.43
N ALA A 117 -0.26 -11.16 -5.26
CA ALA A 117 -0.68 -9.78 -5.03
C ALA A 117 0.50 -8.82 -4.79
N MET A 118 1.52 -9.24 -4.04
CA MET A 118 2.70 -8.41 -3.76
C MET A 118 3.52 -8.15 -5.03
N PRO A 119 3.79 -9.15 -5.90
CA PRO A 119 4.39 -8.89 -7.21
C PRO A 119 3.58 -7.91 -8.06
N ALA A 120 2.24 -8.00 -8.04
CA ALA A 120 1.38 -7.05 -8.75
C ALA A 120 1.48 -5.62 -8.16
N CYS A 121 1.51 -5.48 -6.84
CA CYS A 121 1.74 -4.19 -6.16
C CYS A 121 3.11 -3.59 -6.50
N GLU A 122 4.18 -4.38 -6.43
CA GLU A 122 5.54 -3.94 -6.74
C GLU A 122 5.65 -3.47 -8.19
N LYS A 123 5.09 -4.25 -9.12
CA LYS A 123 5.03 -3.87 -10.54
C LYS A 123 4.25 -2.56 -10.73
N ALA A 124 3.03 -2.47 -10.22
CA ALA A 124 2.19 -1.29 -10.42
C ALA A 124 2.79 -0.03 -9.80
N SER A 125 3.36 -0.13 -8.59
CA SER A 125 4.03 1.01 -7.94
C SER A 125 5.34 1.40 -8.63
N THR A 126 6.07 0.45 -9.21
CA THR A 126 7.27 0.73 -10.00
C THR A 126 6.93 1.41 -11.31
N GLU A 127 5.94 0.92 -12.05
CA GLU A 127 5.46 1.55 -13.29
C GLU A 127 5.00 3.00 -13.04
N LEU A 128 4.27 3.25 -11.94
CA LEU A 128 3.85 4.59 -11.54
C LEU A 128 5.06 5.50 -11.23
N ARG A 129 6.09 4.98 -10.54
CA ARG A 129 7.33 5.73 -10.27
C ARG A 129 8.09 6.07 -11.55
N LEU A 130 8.16 5.15 -12.51
CA LEU A 130 8.87 5.34 -13.76
C LEU A 130 8.21 6.38 -14.67
N ARG A 131 6.87 6.40 -14.73
CA ARG A 131 6.13 7.42 -15.49
C ARG A 131 6.40 8.85 -15.04
N ARG A 132 6.72 9.03 -13.75
CA ARG A 132 6.99 10.35 -13.16
C ARG A 132 8.42 10.86 -13.37
N ARG A 133 9.34 10.02 -13.87
CA ARG A 133 10.73 10.40 -14.19
C ARG A 133 10.79 10.99 -15.60
#